data_AF-A0A7W1L621-F1
#
_entry.id   AF-A0A7W1L621-F1
#
_cell.length_a   1.000
_cell.length_b   1.000
_cell.length_c   1.000
_cell.angle_alpha   90.00
_cell.angle_beta   90.00
_cell.angle_gamma   90.00
#
_symmetry.space_group_name_H-M   'P 1'
#
loop_
_entity.id
_entity.type
_entity.pdbx_description
1 polymer ?
#
loop_
_entity_poly.entity_id
_entity_poly.type
_entity_poly.pdbx_seq_one_letter_code
_entity_poly.pdbx_strand_id
1 'polypeptide(L)'
;GEILDADVAIPDAWARGDRRFIHEDVAKLWSALDSLPNDHGSDARHCTYAHDALAEMEFGLDLLVERGDIETDSPEAEAYVLASLKSVVMHEVGHTLGMRHNFRASTIYPLDKLSDRMFTQQYGMSGSVMDYSPVNLALKGELQGEFHQSVLGPYDFWAIEYAYKPIDPAEEKEELARIAGRGASDRLLAFSSDEEVVAGMDPAASHWDFGDEPLAFLERRFKLTSELWRRLQRKELAQGQAYDSLRRSFDAGLRQTVRAAQTSTKYIAGVAYVRDFAGSGRNPLTPVAPDKQRAALKLLADGIFSTDSFKFEPEFMQRMGVDYLQVQWPNVNPDFSLIQRVLALQSGALAKLMNDTTASRLLDSEVKTRPDAKAFRLSELYTTLHSAIWSELKTGRDIDLFRRNLQREHANRVASALLRSAATMPADARALLRVEAKTLRTEIAAAQKRSSYSPEAKAHLVEALATLDEALRAPLVRQSL
;
A
#
# COMPACT_ATOMS: atom_id res chain seq x y z
N GLY A 1 -24.71 22.63 -12.35
CA GLY A 1 -25.08 21.34 -12.95
C GLY A 1 -26.45 20.94 -12.44
N GLU A 2 -27.27 20.31 -13.27
CA GLU A 2 -28.53 19.72 -12.81
C GLU A 2 -28.27 18.27 -12.38
N ILE A 3 -28.60 17.93 -11.14
CA ILE A 3 -28.63 16.54 -10.65
C ILE A 3 -29.98 15.98 -11.08
N LEU A 4 -29.96 15.03 -12.03
CA LEU A 4 -31.19 14.51 -12.64
C LEU A 4 -31.83 13.41 -11.78
N ASP A 5 -31.02 12.55 -11.17
CA ASP A 5 -31.42 11.52 -10.19
C ASP A 5 -30.15 10.91 -9.55
N ALA A 6 -30.13 10.64 -8.25
CA ALA A 6 -29.01 10.01 -7.56
C ALA A 6 -29.43 9.34 -6.25
N ASP A 7 -29.13 8.03 -6.12
CA ASP A 7 -29.40 7.24 -4.93
C ASP A 7 -28.10 6.80 -4.24
N VAL A 8 -28.03 6.95 -2.92
CA VAL A 8 -26.98 6.35 -2.09
C VAL A 8 -27.57 5.17 -1.32
N ALA A 9 -27.22 3.96 -1.74
CA ALA A 9 -27.60 2.73 -1.04
C ALA A 9 -26.47 2.29 -0.11
N ILE A 10 -26.73 2.29 1.20
CA ILE A 10 -25.82 1.74 2.18
C ILE A 10 -26.23 0.29 2.47
N PRO A 11 -25.36 -0.70 2.21
CA PRO A 11 -25.65 -2.08 2.59
C PRO A 11 -25.93 -2.17 4.09
N ASP A 12 -26.88 -3.01 4.48
CA ASP A 12 -27.26 -3.27 5.87
C ASP A 12 -26.07 -3.74 6.73
N ALA A 13 -25.02 -4.24 6.08
CA ALA A 13 -23.70 -4.48 6.62
C ALA A 13 -23.14 -3.34 7.50
N TRP A 14 -23.37 -2.09 7.11
CA TRP A 14 -22.90 -0.93 7.86
C TRP A 14 -23.79 -0.60 9.07
N ALA A 15 -25.06 -1.02 9.04
CA ALA A 15 -26.07 -0.67 10.05
C ALA A 15 -26.18 -1.70 11.20
N ARG A 16 -25.62 -2.90 11.03
CA ARG A 16 -25.62 -3.95 12.05
C ARG A 16 -24.33 -3.86 12.88
N GLY A 17 -24.23 -2.82 13.72
CA GLY A 17 -23.10 -2.57 14.63
C GLY A 17 -22.93 -3.57 15.78
N ASP A 18 -23.77 -4.59 15.89
CA ASP A 18 -23.69 -5.63 16.91
C ASP A 18 -22.82 -6.82 16.44
N ARG A 19 -21.99 -7.30 17.36
CA ARG A 19 -21.06 -8.44 17.36
C ARG A 19 -21.24 -9.57 16.33
N ARG A 20 -22.45 -9.86 15.83
CA ARG A 20 -22.67 -10.84 14.74
C ARG A 20 -22.14 -10.38 13.39
N PHE A 21 -22.08 -9.08 13.08
CA PHE A 21 -21.62 -8.68 11.75
C PHE A 21 -20.09 -8.81 11.59
N ILE A 22 -19.32 -8.37 12.60
CA ILE A 22 -17.85 -8.47 12.64
C ILE A 22 -17.39 -9.94 12.74
N HIS A 23 -18.21 -10.82 13.36
CA HIS A 23 -17.90 -12.25 13.47
C HIS A 23 -18.50 -13.14 12.37
N GLU A 24 -19.70 -12.87 11.85
CA GLU A 24 -20.48 -13.81 11.00
C GLU A 24 -20.68 -13.35 9.54
N ASP A 25 -20.65 -12.05 9.22
CA ASP A 25 -21.15 -11.54 7.93
C ASP A 25 -20.17 -10.67 7.12
N VAL A 26 -19.14 -10.04 7.72
CA VAL A 26 -18.08 -9.37 6.94
C VAL A 26 -17.44 -10.34 5.95
N ALA A 27 -17.17 -11.58 6.37
CA ALA A 27 -16.63 -12.63 5.51
C ALA A 27 -17.66 -13.19 4.50
N LYS A 28 -18.97 -13.20 4.80
CA LYS A 28 -20.00 -13.50 3.79
C LYS A 28 -20.10 -12.40 2.74
N LEU A 29 -19.82 -11.15 3.12
CA LEU A 29 -19.69 -10.02 2.20
C LEU A 29 -18.46 -10.19 1.31
N TRP A 30 -17.29 -10.50 1.88
CA TRP A 30 -16.09 -10.87 1.11
C TRP A 30 -16.36 -12.05 0.17
N SER A 31 -17.11 -13.04 0.63
CA SER A 31 -17.55 -14.20 -0.16
C SER A 31 -18.47 -13.86 -1.33
N ALA A 32 -19.45 -13.02 -1.11
CA ALA A 32 -20.39 -12.60 -2.15
C ALA A 32 -19.73 -11.62 -3.14
N LEU A 33 -18.81 -10.78 -2.69
CA LEU A 33 -18.12 -9.78 -3.50
C LEU A 33 -16.93 -10.35 -4.29
N ASP A 34 -16.13 -11.29 -3.75
CA ASP A 34 -15.10 -12.03 -4.52
C ASP A 34 -15.73 -12.95 -5.59
N SER A 35 -17.00 -13.34 -5.38
CA SER A 35 -17.78 -14.14 -6.34
C SER A 35 -18.46 -13.31 -7.43
N LEU A 36 -18.42 -11.97 -7.32
CA LEU A 36 -18.69 -11.13 -8.49
C LEU A 36 -17.54 -11.36 -9.47
N PRO A 37 -17.83 -11.55 -10.77
CA PRO A 37 -16.77 -11.72 -11.74
C PRO A 37 -15.85 -10.51 -11.64
N ASN A 38 -14.59 -10.77 -11.31
CA ASN A 38 -13.43 -9.96 -11.62
C ASN A 38 -13.29 -9.89 -13.15
N ASP A 39 -14.30 -9.34 -13.82
CA ASP A 39 -14.22 -8.91 -15.21
C ASP A 39 -13.41 -7.61 -15.18
N HIS A 40 -12.11 -7.78 -14.91
CA HIS A 40 -11.10 -6.73 -14.77
C HIS A 40 -10.81 -6.11 -16.14
N GLY A 41 -11.80 -5.39 -16.66
CA GLY A 41 -11.64 -4.40 -17.69
C GLY A 41 -11.81 -3.03 -17.08
N SER A 42 -10.74 -2.47 -16.50
CA SER A 42 -10.48 -1.02 -16.30
C SER A 42 -11.68 -0.06 -16.24
N ASP A 43 -12.78 -0.37 -15.53
CA ASP A 43 -13.89 0.56 -15.46
C ASP A 43 -13.64 1.53 -14.30
N ALA A 44 -12.94 2.63 -14.62
CA ALA A 44 -12.63 3.73 -13.70
C ALA A 44 -13.89 4.44 -13.12
N ARG A 45 -15.09 3.92 -13.40
CA ARG A 45 -16.39 4.41 -12.93
C ARG A 45 -16.91 3.67 -11.69
N HIS A 46 -16.21 2.64 -11.20
CA HIS A 46 -16.64 1.90 -10.00
C HIS A 46 -15.94 2.42 -8.73
N CYS A 47 -16.70 3.06 -7.84
CA CYS A 47 -16.21 3.43 -6.50
C CYS A 47 -16.17 2.17 -5.61
N THR A 48 -15.02 1.93 -4.97
CA THR A 48 -14.80 0.81 -4.03
C THR A 48 -14.58 1.29 -2.60
N TYR A 49 -14.76 2.58 -2.32
CA TYR A 49 -14.40 3.21 -1.05
C TYR A 49 -15.08 2.53 0.13
N ALA A 50 -16.40 2.32 0.05
CA ALA A 50 -17.16 1.68 1.13
C ALA A 50 -16.60 0.29 1.49
N HIS A 51 -16.19 -0.51 0.49
CA HIS A 51 -15.64 -1.84 0.74
C HIS A 51 -14.27 -1.74 1.44
N ASP A 52 -13.39 -0.90 0.93
CA ASP A 52 -12.06 -0.77 1.52
C ASP A 52 -12.06 -0.05 2.88
N ALA A 53 -12.97 0.91 3.09
CA ALA A 53 -13.17 1.61 4.34
C ALA A 53 -13.63 0.65 5.45
N LEU A 54 -14.46 -0.35 5.11
CA LEU A 54 -14.81 -1.43 6.04
C LEU A 54 -13.58 -2.22 6.47
N ALA A 55 -12.65 -2.52 5.54
CA ALA A 55 -11.41 -3.22 5.84
C ALA A 55 -10.44 -2.39 6.71
N GLU A 56 -10.40 -1.06 6.50
CA GLU A 56 -9.66 -0.14 7.39
C GLU A 56 -10.27 -0.06 8.78
N MET A 57 -11.61 0.04 8.84
CA MET A 57 -12.38 0.10 10.07
C MET A 57 -12.14 -1.16 10.92
N GLU A 58 -12.21 -2.35 10.31
CA GLU A 58 -11.92 -3.64 10.94
C GLU A 58 -10.52 -3.66 11.57
N PHE A 59 -9.49 -3.29 10.80
CA PHE A 59 -8.11 -3.25 11.30
C PHE A 59 -7.97 -2.31 12.50
N GLY A 60 -8.56 -1.11 12.43
CA GLY A 60 -8.47 -0.15 13.52
C GLY A 60 -9.22 -0.60 14.77
N LEU A 61 -10.42 -1.16 14.61
CA LEU A 61 -11.21 -1.66 15.73
C LEU A 61 -10.51 -2.85 16.40
N ASP A 62 -9.98 -3.79 15.61
CA ASP A 62 -9.19 -4.91 16.13
C ASP A 62 -8.01 -4.42 16.97
N LEU A 63 -7.25 -3.44 16.47
CA LEU A 63 -6.12 -2.91 17.24
C LEU A 63 -6.59 -2.21 18.53
N LEU A 64 -7.67 -1.43 18.49
CA LEU A 64 -8.20 -0.71 19.65
C LEU A 64 -8.75 -1.68 20.72
N VAL A 65 -9.44 -2.74 20.30
CA VAL A 65 -9.89 -3.82 21.18
C VAL A 65 -8.71 -4.56 21.80
N GLU A 66 -7.70 -4.92 21.00
CA GLU A 66 -6.48 -5.56 21.50
C GLU A 66 -5.64 -4.65 22.41
N ARG A 67 -5.82 -3.33 22.30
CA ARG A 67 -5.23 -2.35 23.23
C ARG A 67 -6.00 -2.27 24.56
N GLY A 68 -7.27 -2.64 24.56
CA GLY A 68 -8.21 -2.33 25.66
C GLY A 68 -8.65 -0.87 25.65
N ASP A 69 -8.47 -0.17 24.53
CA ASP A 69 -8.88 1.23 24.37
C ASP A 69 -10.40 1.33 24.12
N ILE A 70 -10.99 0.30 23.51
CA ILE A 70 -12.42 0.15 23.23
C ILE A 70 -12.84 -1.29 23.54
N GLU A 71 -13.99 -1.49 24.19
CA GLU A 71 -14.58 -2.82 24.34
C GLU A 71 -15.52 -3.15 23.16
N THR A 72 -15.55 -4.42 22.72
CA THR A 72 -16.23 -4.84 21.48
C THR A 72 -17.72 -4.45 21.41
N ASP A 73 -18.44 -4.49 22.53
CA ASP A 73 -19.89 -4.24 22.58
C ASP A 73 -20.21 -2.93 23.34
N SER A 74 -19.29 -1.96 23.26
CA SER A 74 -19.41 -0.68 23.96
C SER A 74 -20.03 0.42 23.10
N PRO A 75 -20.64 1.45 23.71
CA PRO A 75 -21.03 2.67 23.01
C PRO A 75 -19.87 3.32 22.24
N GLU A 76 -18.63 3.16 22.69
CA GLU A 76 -17.44 3.65 22.01
C GLU A 76 -17.14 2.88 20.72
N ALA A 77 -17.35 1.56 20.70
CA ALA A 77 -17.25 0.75 19.48
C ALA A 77 -18.33 1.13 18.47
N GLU A 78 -19.57 1.30 18.93
CA GLU A 78 -20.67 1.77 18.09
C GLU A 78 -20.38 3.15 17.50
N ALA A 79 -19.89 4.09 18.32
CA ALA A 79 -19.52 5.43 17.87
C ALA A 79 -18.37 5.41 16.83
N TYR A 80 -17.41 4.50 16.97
CA TYR A 80 -16.33 4.30 16.00
C TYR A 80 -16.87 3.82 14.64
N VAL A 81 -17.77 2.82 14.63
CA VAL A 81 -18.41 2.32 13.41
C VAL A 81 -19.26 3.40 12.75
N LEU A 82 -20.07 4.13 13.53
CA LEU A 82 -20.90 5.22 13.03
C LEU A 82 -20.07 6.38 12.46
N ALA A 83 -18.89 6.66 13.02
CA ALA A 83 -17.96 7.65 12.48
C ALA A 83 -17.42 7.21 11.11
N SER A 84 -17.07 5.93 10.94
CA SER A 84 -16.68 5.39 9.63
C SER A 84 -17.82 5.46 8.63
N LEU A 85 -19.04 5.10 9.04
CA LEU A 85 -20.23 5.19 8.19
C LEU A 85 -20.50 6.64 7.76
N LYS A 86 -20.40 7.59 8.69
CA LYS A 86 -20.54 9.02 8.38
C LYS A 86 -19.54 9.45 7.29
N SER A 87 -18.28 9.04 7.39
CA SER A 87 -17.24 9.31 6.38
C SER A 87 -17.64 8.80 5.00
N VAL A 88 -18.11 7.55 4.91
CA VAL A 88 -18.57 6.95 3.64
C VAL A 88 -19.80 7.66 3.09
N VAL A 89 -20.80 7.96 3.93
CA VAL A 89 -22.00 8.68 3.48
C VAL A 89 -21.64 10.07 2.94
N MET A 90 -20.74 10.81 3.59
CA MET A 90 -20.28 12.11 3.07
C MET A 90 -19.60 11.96 1.70
N HIS A 91 -18.80 10.91 1.50
CA HIS A 91 -18.15 10.60 0.22
C HIS A 91 -19.16 10.33 -0.90
N GLU A 92 -20.10 9.42 -0.67
CA GLU A 92 -21.09 9.04 -1.68
C GLU A 92 -22.03 10.22 -2.02
N VAL A 93 -22.42 11.03 -1.01
CA VAL A 93 -23.16 12.27 -1.26
C VAL A 93 -22.33 13.23 -2.12
N GLY A 94 -21.02 13.33 -1.91
CA GLY A 94 -20.12 14.08 -2.80
C GLY A 94 -20.21 13.63 -4.26
N HIS A 95 -20.25 12.33 -4.53
CA HIS A 95 -20.49 11.82 -5.89
C HIS A 95 -21.86 12.22 -6.45
N THR A 96 -22.93 12.19 -5.64
CA THR A 96 -24.25 12.68 -6.10
C THR A 96 -24.23 14.15 -6.49
N LEU A 97 -23.37 14.95 -5.86
CA LEU A 97 -23.11 16.36 -6.18
C LEU A 97 -22.13 16.55 -7.36
N GLY A 98 -21.73 15.48 -8.05
CA GLY A 98 -20.84 15.52 -9.20
C GLY A 98 -19.35 15.63 -8.86
N MET A 99 -18.96 15.39 -7.60
CA MET A 99 -17.56 15.43 -7.19
C MET A 99 -16.83 14.15 -7.61
N ARG A 100 -15.60 14.31 -8.08
CA ARG A 100 -14.67 13.20 -8.34
C ARG A 100 -13.87 12.85 -7.09
N HIS A 101 -13.26 11.67 -7.07
CA HIS A 101 -12.26 11.32 -6.08
C HIS A 101 -11.11 12.35 -6.02
N ASN A 102 -10.53 12.53 -4.84
CA ASN A 102 -9.37 13.38 -4.61
C ASN A 102 -8.35 12.70 -3.70
N PHE A 103 -7.36 12.04 -4.29
CA PHE A 103 -6.36 11.19 -3.59
C PHE A 103 -5.11 11.90 -3.08
N ARG A 104 -5.11 13.24 -3.08
CA ARG A 104 -4.03 14.05 -2.51
C ARG A 104 -4.53 14.83 -1.29
N ALA A 105 -5.83 14.77 -1.02
CA ALA A 105 -6.46 15.52 0.05
C ALA A 105 -5.98 15.07 1.44
N SER A 106 -5.61 13.80 1.60
CA SER A 106 -5.03 13.20 2.80
C SER A 106 -3.66 13.79 3.18
N THR A 107 -3.00 14.50 2.26
CA THR A 107 -1.61 14.97 2.40
C THR A 107 -1.49 16.44 2.85
N ILE A 108 -2.60 17.12 3.12
CA ILE A 108 -2.57 18.58 3.34
C ILE A 108 -2.21 18.98 4.77
N TYR A 109 -2.30 18.06 5.74
CA TYR A 109 -2.08 18.33 7.16
C TYR A 109 -0.89 17.52 7.70
N PRO A 110 -0.10 18.09 8.61
CA PRO A 110 0.99 17.36 9.25
C PRO A 110 0.46 16.34 10.27
N LEU A 111 1.22 15.26 10.48
CA LEU A 111 0.82 14.13 11.33
C LEU A 111 0.57 14.53 12.80
N ASP A 112 1.24 15.57 13.31
CA ASP A 112 1.04 16.08 14.66
C ASP A 112 -0.35 16.73 14.83
N LYS A 113 -0.84 17.44 13.81
CA LYS A 113 -2.20 17.99 13.77
C LYS A 113 -3.25 16.91 13.64
N LEU A 114 -2.96 15.84 12.90
CA LEU A 114 -3.83 14.68 12.79
C LEU A 114 -3.92 13.87 14.11
N SER A 115 -2.98 14.08 15.03
CA SER A 115 -3.01 13.52 16.37
C SER A 115 -3.74 14.42 17.39
N ASP A 116 -4.11 15.65 17.01
CA ASP A 116 -4.85 16.60 17.84
C ASP A 116 -6.35 16.51 17.54
N ARG A 117 -7.10 15.97 18.50
CA ARG A 117 -8.55 15.77 18.36
C ARG A 117 -9.32 17.08 18.17
N MET A 118 -8.91 18.18 18.81
CA MET A 118 -9.59 19.46 18.63
C MET A 118 -9.40 19.97 17.20
N PHE A 119 -8.19 19.78 16.66
CA PHE A 119 -7.89 20.13 15.27
C PHE A 119 -8.72 19.30 14.30
N THR A 120 -8.72 17.97 14.44
CA THR A 120 -9.43 17.09 13.50
C THR A 120 -10.96 17.31 13.53
N GLN A 121 -11.53 17.62 14.69
CA GLN A 121 -12.95 17.95 14.80
C GLN A 121 -13.34 19.26 14.10
N GLN A 122 -12.41 20.22 14.06
CA GLN A 122 -12.67 21.53 13.47
C GLN A 122 -12.40 21.56 11.97
N TYR A 123 -11.31 20.92 11.52
CA TYR A 123 -10.78 21.05 10.16
C TYR A 123 -10.84 19.76 9.34
N GLY A 124 -11.27 18.67 9.97
CA GLY A 124 -11.15 17.33 9.41
C GLY A 124 -9.70 16.83 9.44
N MET A 125 -9.52 15.65 8.87
CA MET A 125 -8.27 14.95 8.70
C MET A 125 -7.76 14.97 7.26
N SER A 126 -8.63 15.31 6.32
CA SER A 126 -8.35 15.39 4.89
C SER A 126 -8.91 16.68 4.32
N GLY A 127 -8.31 17.16 3.23
CA GLY A 127 -8.79 18.28 2.43
C GLY A 127 -10.15 18.04 1.78
N SER A 128 -10.55 16.79 1.63
CA SER A 128 -11.76 16.37 0.92
C SER A 128 -12.28 15.05 1.47
N VAL A 129 -13.60 14.92 1.57
CA VAL A 129 -14.25 13.61 1.82
C VAL A 129 -14.13 12.65 0.64
N MET A 130 -13.71 13.14 -0.53
CA MET A 130 -13.55 12.35 -1.76
C MET A 130 -12.25 11.53 -1.82
N ASP A 131 -11.47 11.47 -0.73
CA ASP A 131 -10.25 10.68 -0.62
C ASP A 131 -10.52 9.27 -0.06
N TYR A 132 -9.64 8.32 -0.33
CA TYR A 132 -9.59 7.01 0.30
C TYR A 132 -8.69 7.09 1.54
N SER A 133 -9.18 7.81 2.56
CA SER A 133 -8.44 8.05 3.80
C SER A 133 -8.40 6.80 4.68
N PRO A 134 -7.23 6.41 5.21
CA PRO A 134 -7.11 5.30 6.15
C PRO A 134 -7.68 5.66 7.52
N VAL A 135 -7.90 4.65 8.37
CA VAL A 135 -8.18 4.91 9.79
C VAL A 135 -6.98 5.59 10.45
N ASN A 136 -7.22 6.71 11.14
CA ASN A 136 -6.20 7.47 11.84
C ASN A 136 -5.93 6.87 13.23
N LEU A 137 -4.83 6.13 13.34
CA LEU A 137 -4.43 5.44 14.57
C LEU A 137 -3.11 6.00 15.11
N ALA A 138 -3.14 6.46 16.35
CA ALA A 138 -1.95 6.90 17.07
C ALA A 138 -1.06 5.70 17.45
N LEU A 139 0.26 5.92 17.45
CA LEU A 139 1.17 4.96 18.08
C LEU A 139 0.96 4.99 19.60
N LYS A 140 1.31 3.89 20.27
CA LYS A 140 1.20 3.80 21.72
C LYS A 140 1.97 4.96 22.38
N GLY A 141 1.27 5.73 23.22
CA GLY A 141 1.83 6.87 23.97
C GLY A 141 1.71 8.22 23.26
N GLU A 142 1.16 8.26 22.05
CA GLU A 142 0.82 9.52 21.37
C GLU A 142 -0.64 9.91 21.62
N LEU A 143 -0.97 11.18 21.35
CA LEU A 143 -2.34 11.65 21.39
C LEU A 143 -3.13 11.08 20.21
N GLN A 144 -4.40 10.77 20.45
CA GLN A 144 -5.31 10.23 19.44
C GLN A 144 -6.23 11.35 18.95
N GLY A 145 -6.15 11.65 17.65
CA GLY A 145 -7.13 12.48 16.94
C GLY A 145 -8.42 11.72 16.67
N GLU A 146 -9.30 12.25 15.82
CA GLU A 146 -10.43 11.47 15.32
C GLU A 146 -9.95 10.26 14.50
N PHE A 147 -10.71 9.17 14.49
CA PHE A 147 -10.37 7.94 13.75
C PHE A 147 -10.77 8.00 12.28
N HIS A 148 -11.89 8.70 11.99
CA HIS A 148 -12.52 8.82 10.67
C HIS A 148 -12.88 10.28 10.39
N GLN A 149 -12.99 10.64 9.12
CA GLN A 149 -13.30 12.00 8.70
C GLN A 149 -14.73 12.35 9.16
N SER A 150 -14.85 13.42 9.96
CA SER A 150 -16.11 13.79 10.61
C SER A 150 -16.76 15.04 10.00
N VAL A 151 -16.01 15.81 9.21
CA VAL A 151 -16.44 17.09 8.60
C VAL A 151 -15.95 17.18 7.16
N LEU A 152 -16.54 18.11 6.38
CA LEU A 152 -16.07 18.44 5.04
C LEU A 152 -14.74 19.19 5.10
N GLY A 153 -13.86 18.93 4.14
CA GLY A 153 -12.57 19.59 4.04
C GLY A 153 -12.61 20.86 3.16
N PRO A 154 -11.53 21.67 3.20
CA PRO A 154 -11.42 22.91 2.42
C PRO A 154 -11.64 22.73 0.90
N TYR A 155 -11.19 21.62 0.32
CA TYR A 155 -11.41 21.32 -1.10
C TYR A 155 -12.89 21.08 -1.40
N ASP A 156 -13.64 20.44 -0.50
CA ASP A 156 -15.05 20.16 -0.71
C ASP A 156 -15.86 21.45 -0.85
N PHE A 157 -15.65 22.40 0.07
CA PHE A 157 -16.28 23.72 0.00
C PHE A 157 -15.88 24.47 -1.26
N TRP A 158 -14.61 24.41 -1.65
CA TRP A 158 -14.11 25.07 -2.85
C TRP A 158 -14.72 24.51 -4.14
N ALA A 159 -14.82 23.18 -4.24
CA ALA A 159 -15.40 22.51 -5.38
C ALA A 159 -16.90 22.81 -5.51
N ILE A 160 -17.63 22.82 -4.40
CA ILE A 160 -19.06 23.19 -4.38
C ILE A 160 -19.25 24.67 -4.72
N GLU A 161 -18.40 25.56 -4.22
CA GLU A 161 -18.43 26.98 -4.60
C GLU A 161 -18.23 27.14 -6.11
N TYR A 162 -17.24 26.45 -6.69
CA TYR A 162 -17.02 26.48 -8.14
C TYR A 162 -18.22 25.96 -8.93
N ALA A 163 -18.84 24.86 -8.50
CA ALA A 163 -19.86 24.17 -9.28
C ALA A 163 -21.28 24.74 -9.11
N TYR A 164 -21.58 25.38 -7.98
CA TYR A 164 -22.96 25.70 -7.57
C TYR A 164 -23.18 27.13 -7.08
N LYS A 165 -22.14 27.96 -6.95
CA LYS A 165 -22.33 29.37 -6.61
C LYS A 165 -23.18 30.06 -7.68
N PRO A 166 -24.28 30.74 -7.33
CA PRO A 166 -25.02 31.56 -8.28
C PRO A 166 -24.13 32.71 -8.77
N ILE A 167 -23.92 32.81 -10.08
CA ILE A 167 -23.13 33.86 -10.72
C ILE A 167 -23.97 34.47 -11.83
N ASP A 168 -23.86 35.79 -12.02
CA ASP A 168 -24.48 36.46 -13.16
C ASP A 168 -23.87 35.92 -14.47
N PRO A 169 -24.68 35.53 -15.48
CA PRO A 169 -24.18 35.04 -16.75
C PRO A 169 -23.13 35.96 -17.42
N ALA A 170 -23.17 37.27 -17.17
CA ALA A 170 -22.19 38.22 -17.70
C ALA A 170 -20.80 38.09 -17.04
N GLU A 171 -20.74 37.64 -15.78
CA GLU A 171 -19.52 37.55 -14.97
C GLU A 171 -19.02 36.09 -14.80
N GLU A 172 -19.83 35.10 -15.20
CA GLU A 172 -19.60 33.67 -14.98
C GLU A 172 -18.18 33.22 -15.30
N LYS A 173 -17.69 33.56 -16.50
CA LYS A 173 -16.36 33.15 -16.94
C LYS A 173 -15.23 33.70 -16.06
N GLU A 174 -15.32 34.96 -15.66
CA GLU A 174 -14.29 35.61 -14.86
C GLU A 174 -14.30 35.10 -13.43
N GLU A 175 -15.50 34.97 -12.84
CA GLU A 175 -15.65 34.50 -11.47
C GLU A 175 -15.27 33.02 -11.32
N LEU A 176 -15.64 32.16 -12.28
CA LEU A 176 -15.19 30.76 -12.30
C LEU A 176 -13.67 30.66 -12.43
N ALA A 177 -13.06 31.46 -13.32
CA ALA A 177 -11.60 31.51 -13.45
C ALA A 177 -10.93 31.96 -12.15
N ARG A 178 -11.51 32.94 -11.44
CA ARG A 178 -11.02 33.42 -10.14
C ARG A 178 -11.12 32.33 -9.07
N ILE A 179 -12.25 31.63 -8.99
CA ILE A 179 -12.45 30.53 -8.03
C ILE A 179 -11.47 29.41 -8.33
N ALA A 180 -11.39 28.94 -9.58
CA ALA A 180 -10.47 27.89 -10.02
C ALA A 180 -9.00 28.25 -9.78
N GLY A 181 -8.63 29.52 -9.97
CA GLY A 181 -7.28 30.02 -9.75
C GLY A 181 -6.73 29.81 -8.34
N ARG A 182 -7.59 29.67 -7.32
CA ARG A 182 -7.15 29.38 -5.94
C ARG A 182 -6.38 28.07 -5.83
N GLY A 183 -6.76 27.04 -6.58
CA GLY A 183 -6.10 25.73 -6.55
C GLY A 183 -4.61 25.77 -6.94
N ALA A 184 -4.18 26.81 -7.67
CA ALA A 184 -2.76 26.99 -8.01
C ALA A 184 -1.92 27.48 -6.82
N SER A 185 -2.53 28.19 -5.85
CA SER A 185 -1.82 28.90 -4.78
C SER A 185 -2.11 28.39 -3.38
N ASP A 186 -3.28 27.80 -3.15
CA ASP A 186 -3.68 27.26 -1.85
C ASP A 186 -3.38 25.77 -1.78
N ARG A 187 -2.44 25.40 -0.90
CA ARG A 187 -2.04 24.01 -0.68
C ARG A 187 -3.16 23.14 -0.11
N LEU A 188 -4.15 23.73 0.56
CA LEU A 188 -5.27 23.00 1.15
C LEU A 188 -6.25 22.49 0.09
N LEU A 189 -6.13 22.98 -1.14
CA LEU A 189 -6.94 22.59 -2.30
C LEU A 189 -6.21 21.57 -3.18
N ALA A 190 -5.27 20.82 -2.62
CA ALA A 190 -4.51 19.80 -3.34
C ALA A 190 -5.47 18.79 -3.99
N PHE A 191 -5.18 18.42 -5.24
CA PHE A 191 -6.00 17.52 -6.03
C PHE A 191 -5.16 16.45 -6.74
N SER A 192 -5.68 15.23 -6.78
CA SER A 192 -5.28 14.19 -7.73
C SER A 192 -6.44 13.26 -8.07
N SER A 193 -6.50 12.78 -9.30
CA SER A 193 -7.60 11.97 -9.81
C SER A 193 -7.28 10.48 -9.95
N ASP A 194 -8.29 9.69 -10.31
CA ASP A 194 -8.20 8.23 -10.53
C ASP A 194 -7.12 7.86 -11.54
N GLU A 195 -7.04 8.60 -12.65
CA GLU A 195 -6.08 8.35 -13.72
C GLU A 195 -4.65 8.46 -13.22
N GLU A 196 -4.41 9.31 -12.23
CA GLU A 196 -3.10 9.53 -11.66
C GLU A 196 -2.72 8.46 -10.64
N VAL A 197 -3.69 7.96 -9.87
CA VAL A 197 -3.49 6.77 -9.03
C VAL A 197 -3.19 5.55 -9.90
N VAL A 198 -3.94 5.36 -11.00
CA VAL A 198 -3.74 4.26 -11.97
C VAL A 198 -2.38 4.37 -12.66
N ALA A 199 -1.96 5.58 -13.04
CA ALA A 199 -0.61 5.81 -13.56
C ALA A 199 0.47 5.43 -12.51
N GLY A 200 0.18 5.64 -11.23
CA GLY A 200 0.97 5.12 -10.11
C GLY A 200 2.41 5.66 -10.07
N MET A 201 2.62 6.87 -10.60
CA MET A 201 3.93 7.53 -10.65
C MET A 201 4.20 8.42 -9.44
N ASP A 202 3.18 9.11 -8.94
CA ASP A 202 3.31 10.02 -7.81
C ASP A 202 2.97 9.30 -6.50
N PRO A 203 3.88 9.26 -5.52
CA PRO A 203 3.58 8.67 -4.23
C PRO A 203 2.48 9.41 -3.45
N ALA A 204 2.30 10.72 -3.65
CA ALA A 204 1.28 11.55 -2.98
C ALA A 204 -0.07 11.55 -3.74
N ALA A 205 -0.23 10.65 -4.71
CA ALA A 205 -1.49 10.33 -5.35
C ALA A 205 -1.76 8.85 -5.14
N SER A 206 -2.24 8.53 -3.94
CA SER A 206 -2.34 7.16 -3.47
C SER A 206 -3.60 6.98 -2.64
N HIS A 207 -4.18 5.78 -2.73
CA HIS A 207 -5.14 5.35 -1.72
C HIS A 207 -4.39 5.03 -0.43
N TRP A 208 -5.08 5.20 0.71
CA TRP A 208 -4.63 4.73 2.02
C TRP A 208 -3.31 5.36 2.47
N ASP A 209 -3.02 6.58 2.02
CA ASP A 209 -1.94 7.41 2.51
C ASP A 209 -2.48 8.52 3.42
N PHE A 210 -1.60 9.18 4.16
CA PHE A 210 -2.02 10.13 5.18
C PHE A 210 -0.89 11.03 5.63
N GLY A 211 -1.21 12.29 5.91
CA GLY A 211 -0.27 13.29 6.38
C GLY A 211 0.61 13.91 5.28
N ASP A 212 1.20 15.06 5.57
CA ASP A 212 2.10 15.80 4.67
C ASP A 212 3.42 15.09 4.34
N GLU A 213 3.77 14.08 5.14
CA GLU A 213 4.85 13.14 4.88
C GLU A 213 4.31 11.70 4.84
N PRO A 214 3.71 11.26 3.71
CA PRO A 214 3.06 9.96 3.64
C PRO A 214 4.01 8.79 3.91
N LEU A 215 5.29 8.90 3.55
CA LEU A 215 6.28 7.86 3.85
C LEU A 215 6.45 7.63 5.37
N ALA A 216 6.39 8.70 6.16
CA ALA A 216 6.43 8.60 7.62
C ALA A 216 5.17 7.92 8.17
N PHE A 217 4.00 8.19 7.56
CA PHE A 217 2.78 7.46 7.87
C PHE A 217 2.87 5.97 7.54
N LEU A 218 3.42 5.59 6.39
CA LEU A 218 3.61 4.18 6.02
C LEU A 218 4.52 3.44 7.01
N GLU A 219 5.57 4.10 7.51
CA GLU A 219 6.38 3.55 8.60
C GLU A 219 5.55 3.31 9.88
N ARG A 220 4.67 4.25 10.24
CA ARG A 220 3.75 4.10 11.37
C ARG A 220 2.81 2.91 11.15
N ARG A 221 2.32 2.68 9.93
CA ARG A 221 1.48 1.51 9.61
C ARG A 221 2.19 0.19 9.88
N PHE A 222 3.47 0.05 9.49
CA PHE A 222 4.25 -1.15 9.84
C PHE A 222 4.39 -1.35 11.36
N LYS A 223 4.53 -0.27 12.12
CA LYS A 223 4.59 -0.33 13.60
C LYS A 223 3.26 -0.78 14.21
N LEU A 224 2.14 -0.27 13.70
CA LEU A 224 0.79 -0.64 14.14
C LEU A 224 0.46 -2.10 13.81
N THR A 225 0.78 -2.58 12.61
CA THR A 225 0.55 -4.00 12.25
C THR A 225 1.41 -4.94 13.10
N SER A 226 2.67 -4.57 13.33
CA SER A 226 3.55 -5.30 14.25
C SER A 226 3.03 -5.30 15.69
N GLU A 227 2.41 -4.20 16.14
CA GLU A 227 1.75 -4.16 17.45
C GLU A 227 0.56 -5.11 17.53
N LEU A 228 -0.32 -5.07 16.53
CA LEU A 228 -1.48 -5.96 16.44
C LEU A 228 -1.05 -7.42 16.54
N TRP A 229 -0.11 -7.86 15.71
CA TRP A 229 0.34 -9.26 15.74
C TRP A 229 1.01 -9.68 17.05
N ARG A 230 1.74 -8.76 17.71
CA ARG A 230 2.29 -9.04 19.05
C ARG A 230 1.18 -9.23 20.09
N ARG A 231 0.07 -8.51 19.98
CA ARG A 231 -1.07 -8.63 20.89
C ARG A 231 -1.85 -9.90 20.63
N LEU A 232 -2.16 -10.19 19.36
CA LEU A 232 -2.85 -11.42 18.95
C LEU A 232 -2.13 -12.69 19.43
N GLN A 233 -0.78 -12.72 19.40
CA GLN A 233 0.01 -13.83 19.93
C GLN A 233 -0.21 -14.10 21.43
N ARG A 234 -0.53 -13.05 22.21
CA ARG A 234 -0.78 -13.15 23.66
C ARG A 234 -2.27 -13.26 23.99
N LYS A 235 -3.15 -13.20 23.00
CA LYS A 235 -4.60 -13.20 23.23
C LYS A 235 -5.05 -14.59 23.63
N GLU A 236 -5.67 -14.68 24.81
CA GLU A 236 -6.44 -15.85 25.23
C GLU A 236 -7.89 -15.66 24.77
N LEU A 237 -8.44 -16.66 24.10
CA LEU A 237 -9.84 -16.64 23.67
C LEU A 237 -10.75 -17.13 24.80
N ALA A 238 -11.91 -16.50 24.96
CA ALA A 238 -12.89 -16.94 25.95
C ALA A 238 -13.43 -18.33 25.59
N GLN A 239 -13.93 -19.07 26.59
CA GLN A 239 -14.56 -20.36 26.36
C GLN A 239 -15.74 -20.22 25.39
N GLY A 240 -15.74 -21.02 24.32
CA GLY A 240 -16.77 -20.98 23.27
C GLY A 240 -16.53 -19.94 22.17
N GLN A 241 -15.50 -19.11 22.26
CA GLN A 241 -15.10 -18.20 21.19
C GLN A 241 -14.33 -18.95 20.10
N ALA A 242 -14.68 -18.69 18.83
CA ALA A 242 -14.07 -19.34 17.70
C ALA A 242 -12.72 -18.70 17.28
N TYR A 243 -11.82 -19.53 16.74
CA TYR A 243 -10.43 -19.19 16.41
C TYR A 243 -10.28 -18.38 15.12
N ASP A 244 -11.29 -18.39 14.26
CA ASP A 244 -11.42 -17.60 13.02
C ASP A 244 -11.16 -16.10 13.25
N SER A 245 -11.55 -15.58 14.41
CA SER A 245 -11.29 -14.19 14.79
C SER A 245 -9.80 -13.84 14.80
N LEU A 246 -8.92 -14.74 15.25
CA LEU A 246 -7.47 -14.50 15.23
C LEU A 246 -6.94 -14.44 13.79
N ARG A 247 -7.42 -15.34 12.93
CA ARG A 247 -7.02 -15.38 11.51
C ARG A 247 -7.47 -14.13 10.78
N ARG A 248 -8.71 -13.65 11.02
CA ARG A 248 -9.21 -12.39 10.44
C ARG A 248 -8.36 -11.20 10.83
N SER A 249 -8.10 -11.00 12.12
CA SER A 249 -7.28 -9.87 12.60
C SER A 249 -5.83 -9.97 12.09
N PHE A 250 -5.28 -11.19 12.03
CA PHE A 250 -3.96 -11.40 11.42
C PHE A 250 -3.95 -10.98 9.95
N ASP A 251 -4.94 -11.43 9.17
CA ASP A 251 -5.08 -11.14 7.75
C ASP A 251 -5.36 -9.64 7.51
N ALA A 252 -6.10 -8.97 8.40
CA ALA A 252 -6.27 -7.52 8.38
C ALA A 252 -4.91 -6.80 8.52
N GLY A 253 -4.09 -7.19 9.51
CA GLY A 253 -2.73 -6.67 9.66
C GLY A 253 -1.83 -6.95 8.44
N LEU A 254 -1.99 -8.10 7.80
CA LEU A 254 -1.26 -8.44 6.57
C LEU A 254 -1.69 -7.56 5.40
N ARG A 255 -3.00 -7.34 5.20
CA ARG A 255 -3.52 -6.43 4.17
C ARG A 255 -2.92 -5.03 4.33
N GLN A 256 -2.84 -4.54 5.56
CA GLN A 256 -2.22 -3.24 5.84
C GLN A 256 -0.73 -3.19 5.51
N THR A 257 -0.01 -4.27 5.82
CA THR A 257 1.41 -4.42 5.46
C THR A 257 1.59 -4.44 3.94
N VAL A 258 0.70 -5.12 3.20
CA VAL A 258 0.69 -5.13 1.72
C VAL A 258 0.42 -3.74 1.15
N ARG A 259 -0.63 -3.03 1.61
CA ARG A 259 -0.95 -1.67 1.18
C ARG A 259 0.24 -0.72 1.42
N ALA A 260 0.83 -0.76 2.62
CA ALA A 260 1.97 0.08 2.96
C ALA A 260 3.21 -0.22 2.10
N ALA A 261 3.49 -1.50 1.81
CA ALA A 261 4.58 -1.90 0.92
C ALA A 261 4.33 -1.41 -0.51
N GLN A 262 3.13 -1.60 -1.05
CA GLN A 262 2.76 -1.16 -2.39
C GLN A 262 2.90 0.36 -2.55
N THR A 263 2.38 1.15 -1.61
CA THR A 263 2.52 2.61 -1.65
C THR A 263 3.98 3.03 -1.50
N SER A 264 4.77 2.36 -0.64
CA SER A 264 6.21 2.64 -0.49
C SER A 264 6.98 2.43 -1.79
N THR A 265 6.61 1.45 -2.62
CA THR A 265 7.28 1.21 -3.90
C THR A 265 7.08 2.34 -4.91
N LYS A 266 6.02 3.17 -4.79
CA LYS A 266 5.77 4.32 -5.68
C LYS A 266 6.83 5.42 -5.54
N TYR A 267 7.52 5.50 -4.39
CA TYR A 267 8.62 6.43 -4.21
C TYR A 267 9.82 6.09 -5.10
N ILE A 268 10.04 4.81 -5.40
CA ILE A 268 11.15 4.37 -6.25
C ILE A 268 10.82 4.65 -7.71
N ALA A 269 11.65 5.47 -8.37
CA ALA A 269 11.35 6.01 -9.69
C ALA A 269 10.06 6.86 -9.74
N GLY A 270 9.64 7.37 -8.57
CA GLY A 270 8.45 8.20 -8.45
C GLY A 270 8.65 9.57 -9.10
N VAL A 271 7.57 10.13 -9.61
CA VAL A 271 7.54 11.48 -10.18
C VAL A 271 6.33 12.20 -9.61
N ALA A 272 6.59 13.27 -8.87
CA ALA A 272 5.56 14.19 -8.46
C ALA A 272 5.04 14.95 -9.67
N TYR A 273 3.73 14.98 -9.88
CA TYR A 273 3.12 15.75 -10.96
C TYR A 273 2.25 16.89 -10.43
N VAL A 274 2.26 18.02 -11.13
CA VAL A 274 1.35 19.15 -10.90
C VAL A 274 0.73 19.59 -12.22
N ARG A 275 -0.56 19.95 -12.20
CA ARG A 275 -1.35 20.35 -13.37
C ARG A 275 -1.28 21.85 -13.63
N ASP A 276 -0.07 22.39 -13.57
CA ASP A 276 0.17 23.81 -13.65
C ASP A 276 0.23 24.32 -15.09
N PHE A 277 -0.27 25.54 -15.30
CA PHE A 277 -0.07 26.28 -16.54
C PHE A 277 1.32 26.96 -16.56
N ALA A 278 1.79 27.25 -17.77
CA ALA A 278 3.03 28.00 -17.97
C ALA A 278 2.99 29.34 -17.19
N GLY A 279 4.07 29.64 -16.47
CA GLY A 279 4.20 30.84 -15.63
C GLY A 279 3.95 30.60 -14.13
N SER A 280 3.59 29.39 -13.70
CA SER A 280 3.40 29.09 -12.26
C SER A 280 4.69 29.04 -11.43
N GLY A 281 5.85 28.87 -12.10
CA GLY A 281 7.14 28.69 -11.44
C GLY A 281 7.40 27.29 -10.88
N ARG A 282 6.46 26.34 -11.06
CA ARG A 282 6.63 24.92 -10.68
C ARG A 282 6.86 24.06 -11.91
N ASN A 283 7.70 23.03 -11.77
CA ASN A 283 7.89 22.05 -12.83
C ASN A 283 6.75 21.02 -12.78
N PRO A 284 6.02 20.79 -13.90
CA PRO A 284 4.92 19.83 -13.94
C PRO A 284 5.31 18.39 -13.61
N LEU A 285 6.58 18.03 -13.81
CA LEU A 285 7.12 16.70 -13.54
C LEU A 285 8.41 16.85 -12.74
N THR A 286 8.39 16.42 -11.48
CA THR A 286 9.54 16.51 -10.59
C THR A 286 9.85 15.11 -10.05
N PRO A 287 11.02 14.52 -10.35
CA PRO A 287 11.42 13.25 -9.74
C PRO A 287 11.37 13.33 -8.21
N VAL A 288 10.93 12.25 -7.57
CA VAL A 288 10.98 12.14 -6.10
C VAL A 288 12.42 12.30 -5.64
N ALA A 289 12.62 13.11 -4.59
CA ALA A 289 13.94 13.42 -4.06
C ALA A 289 14.74 12.15 -3.74
N PRO A 290 16.04 12.06 -4.11
CA PRO A 290 16.85 10.85 -3.91
C PRO A 290 16.83 10.30 -2.47
N ASP A 291 16.82 11.16 -1.47
CA ASP A 291 16.79 10.74 -0.06
C ASP A 291 15.44 10.11 0.33
N LYS A 292 14.32 10.58 -0.24
CA LYS A 292 13.02 9.93 -0.05
C LYS A 292 12.98 8.55 -0.74
N GLN A 293 13.61 8.39 -1.90
CA GLN A 293 13.73 7.09 -2.56
C GLN A 293 14.56 6.10 -1.73
N ARG A 294 15.70 6.55 -1.18
CA ARG A 294 16.54 5.74 -0.29
C ARG A 294 15.82 5.35 0.99
N ALA A 295 15.10 6.29 1.60
CA ALA A 295 14.30 6.03 2.80
C ALA A 295 13.20 4.99 2.54
N ALA A 296 12.49 5.10 1.42
CA ALA A 296 11.47 4.13 1.04
C ALA A 296 12.05 2.73 0.75
N LEU A 297 13.19 2.66 0.08
CA LEU A 297 13.87 1.38 -0.17
C LEU A 297 14.35 0.75 1.14
N LYS A 298 14.88 1.55 2.07
CA LYS A 298 15.27 1.08 3.40
C LYS A 298 14.06 0.56 4.17
N LEU A 299 12.93 1.27 4.13
CA LEU A 299 11.69 0.83 4.77
C LEU A 299 11.23 -0.54 4.25
N LEU A 300 11.29 -0.75 2.92
CA LEU A 300 10.97 -2.04 2.30
C LEU A 300 11.98 -3.14 2.66
N ALA A 301 13.28 -2.81 2.68
CA ALA A 301 14.32 -3.75 3.04
C ALA A 301 14.18 -4.26 4.48
N ASP A 302 13.95 -3.34 5.42
CA ASP A 302 13.84 -3.66 6.84
C ASP A 302 12.48 -4.26 7.19
N GLY A 303 11.39 -3.74 6.60
CA GLY A 303 10.02 -4.14 6.93
C GLY A 303 9.55 -5.40 6.20
N ILE A 304 9.88 -5.55 4.91
CA ILE A 304 9.32 -6.59 4.04
C ILE A 304 10.33 -7.67 3.66
N PHE A 305 11.55 -7.28 3.31
CA PHE A 305 12.58 -8.24 2.89
C PHE A 305 13.35 -8.85 4.07
N SER A 306 13.15 -8.37 5.30
CA SER A 306 13.63 -9.03 6.51
C SER A 306 12.72 -10.20 6.90
N THR A 307 13.27 -11.42 7.02
CA THR A 307 12.49 -12.57 7.51
C THR A 307 12.21 -12.50 9.00
N ASP A 308 12.99 -11.72 9.76
CA ASP A 308 12.76 -11.49 11.18
C ASP A 308 11.42 -10.77 11.45
N SER A 309 10.89 -10.05 10.45
CA SER A 309 9.58 -9.36 10.54
C SER A 309 8.38 -10.31 10.54
N PHE A 310 8.57 -11.59 10.19
CA PHE A 310 7.49 -12.58 10.05
C PHE A 310 7.68 -13.82 10.93
N LYS A 311 8.37 -13.67 12.06
CA LYS A 311 8.53 -14.72 13.06
C LYS A 311 7.42 -14.65 14.11
N PHE A 312 6.71 -15.76 14.26
CA PHE A 312 5.62 -15.91 15.20
C PHE A 312 5.74 -17.23 15.97
N GLU A 313 5.17 -17.28 17.17
CA GLU A 313 5.18 -18.48 18.00
C GLU A 313 4.42 -19.64 17.30
N PRO A 314 4.94 -20.88 17.29
CA PRO A 314 4.28 -22.02 16.67
C PRO A 314 2.86 -22.26 17.18
N GLU A 315 2.64 -22.12 18.49
CA GLU A 315 1.35 -22.28 19.14
C GLU A 315 0.33 -21.25 18.64
N PHE A 316 0.78 -20.03 18.31
CA PHE A 316 -0.10 -19.02 17.70
C PHE A 316 -0.46 -19.39 16.26
N MET A 317 0.48 -19.89 15.46
CA MET A 317 0.22 -20.32 14.08
C MET A 317 -0.75 -21.51 14.01
N GLN A 318 -0.72 -22.41 15.00
CA GLN A 318 -1.66 -23.54 15.11
C GLN A 318 -3.11 -23.11 15.38
N ARG A 319 -3.32 -21.87 15.81
CA ARG A 319 -4.64 -21.30 16.16
C ARG A 319 -5.31 -20.56 14.99
N MET A 320 -4.76 -20.63 13.78
CA MET A 320 -5.26 -19.92 12.59
C MET A 320 -6.44 -20.64 11.92
N GLY A 321 -7.51 -20.87 12.68
CA GLY A 321 -8.73 -21.52 12.22
C GLY A 321 -9.54 -20.69 11.21
N VAL A 322 -10.49 -21.34 10.53
CA VAL A 322 -11.47 -20.70 9.63
C VAL A 322 -12.89 -20.90 10.17
N ASP A 323 -13.79 -19.99 9.84
CA ASP A 323 -15.23 -20.23 9.99
C ASP A 323 -15.75 -20.92 8.73
N TYR A 324 -16.12 -22.19 8.84
CA TYR A 324 -16.65 -23.01 7.74
C TYR A 324 -18.00 -22.52 7.20
N LEU A 325 -18.74 -21.70 7.96
CA LEU A 325 -19.96 -21.05 7.46
C LEU A 325 -19.65 -19.89 6.51
N GLN A 326 -18.41 -19.41 6.51
CA GLN A 326 -17.94 -18.26 5.72
C GLN A 326 -17.01 -18.66 4.57
N VAL A 327 -16.57 -19.92 4.50
CA VAL A 327 -15.67 -20.33 3.43
C VAL A 327 -16.43 -20.45 2.10
N GLN A 328 -15.94 -19.75 1.08
CA GLN A 328 -16.44 -19.83 -0.29
C GLN A 328 -16.25 -21.25 -0.87
N TRP A 329 -17.34 -21.91 -1.23
CA TRP A 329 -17.31 -23.12 -2.04
C TRP A 329 -17.03 -22.78 -3.51
N PRO A 330 -16.13 -23.50 -4.21
CA PRO A 330 -15.44 -24.72 -3.81
C PRO A 330 -14.03 -24.52 -3.20
N ASN A 331 -13.55 -23.28 -3.07
CA ASN A 331 -12.18 -22.95 -2.67
C ASN A 331 -11.97 -23.00 -1.15
N VAL A 332 -12.26 -24.16 -0.54
CA VAL A 332 -12.04 -24.38 0.89
C VAL A 332 -10.58 -24.78 1.12
N ASN A 333 -9.74 -23.83 1.56
CA ASN A 333 -8.43 -24.13 2.13
C ASN A 333 -8.40 -23.77 3.63
N PRO A 334 -8.65 -24.76 4.52
CA PRO A 334 -8.62 -24.50 5.96
C PRO A 334 -7.18 -24.28 6.46
N ASP A 335 -6.17 -24.74 5.71
CA ASP A 335 -4.77 -24.55 6.07
C ASP A 335 -4.38 -23.07 6.02
N PHE A 336 -3.51 -22.68 6.95
CA PHE A 336 -2.98 -21.33 7.04
C PHE A 336 -1.49 -21.34 6.70
N SER A 337 -1.19 -21.03 5.43
CA SER A 337 0.20 -20.94 5.01
C SER A 337 0.75 -19.52 5.17
N LEU A 338 1.40 -19.26 6.31
CA LEU A 338 2.16 -18.02 6.50
C LEU A 338 3.24 -17.85 5.41
N ILE A 339 3.88 -18.95 5.03
CA ILE A 339 4.96 -18.97 4.02
C ILE A 339 4.46 -18.41 2.68
N GLN A 340 3.29 -18.86 2.21
CA GLN A 340 2.73 -18.38 0.94
C GLN A 340 2.32 -16.90 1.02
N ARG A 341 1.75 -16.49 2.16
CA ARG A 341 1.33 -15.09 2.40
C ARG A 341 2.52 -14.12 2.40
N VAL A 342 3.59 -14.48 3.10
CA VAL A 342 4.83 -13.68 3.14
C VAL A 342 5.49 -13.63 1.77
N LEU A 343 5.57 -14.77 1.06
CA LEU A 343 6.11 -14.81 -0.30
C LEU A 343 5.29 -13.92 -1.24
N ALA A 344 3.96 -13.98 -1.20
CA ALA A 344 3.11 -13.14 -2.05
C ALA A 344 3.36 -11.64 -1.84
N LEU A 345 3.47 -11.20 -0.57
CA LEU A 345 3.82 -9.84 -0.20
C LEU A 345 5.20 -9.42 -0.76
N GLN A 346 6.21 -10.25 -0.55
CA GLN A 346 7.58 -9.97 -1.00
C GLN A 346 7.71 -9.98 -2.52
N SER A 347 7.12 -10.97 -3.20
CA SER A 347 7.08 -11.08 -4.66
C SER A 347 6.34 -9.90 -5.29
N GLY A 348 5.26 -9.42 -4.68
CA GLY A 348 4.54 -8.23 -5.13
C GLY A 348 5.40 -6.96 -5.09
N ALA A 349 6.14 -6.76 -3.99
CA ALA A 349 7.09 -5.65 -3.88
C ALA A 349 8.22 -5.76 -4.92
N LEU A 350 8.83 -6.94 -5.06
CA LEU A 350 9.87 -7.18 -6.08
C LEU A 350 9.36 -6.99 -7.51
N ALA A 351 8.11 -7.36 -7.79
CA ALA A 351 7.49 -7.15 -9.09
C ALA A 351 7.43 -5.67 -9.47
N LYS A 352 7.15 -4.77 -8.52
CA LYS A 352 7.12 -3.34 -8.81
C LYS A 352 8.52 -2.73 -8.91
N LEU A 353 9.45 -3.15 -8.04
CA LEU A 353 10.81 -2.62 -7.99
C LEU A 353 11.67 -3.07 -9.17
N MET A 354 11.49 -4.29 -9.67
CA MET A 354 12.32 -4.87 -10.73
C MET A 354 11.67 -4.87 -12.11
N ASN A 355 10.54 -4.17 -12.31
CA ASN A 355 9.92 -4.10 -13.63
C ASN A 355 10.58 -3.08 -14.57
N ASP A 356 10.32 -3.27 -15.86
CA ASP A 356 10.87 -2.45 -16.95
C ASP A 356 10.48 -0.97 -16.81
N THR A 357 9.25 -0.67 -16.40
CA THR A 357 8.76 0.72 -16.25
C THR A 357 9.51 1.47 -15.14
N THR A 358 9.79 0.83 -14.01
CA THR A 358 10.58 1.39 -12.92
C THR A 358 12.03 1.57 -13.36
N ALA A 359 12.61 0.60 -14.06
CA ALA A 359 13.96 0.73 -14.61
C ALA A 359 14.08 1.91 -15.59
N SER A 360 13.14 2.02 -16.54
CA SER A 360 13.09 3.13 -17.52
C SER A 360 12.95 4.48 -16.83
N ARG A 361 12.06 4.60 -15.85
CA ARG A 361 11.86 5.86 -15.10
C ARG A 361 13.08 6.24 -14.25
N LEU A 362 13.79 5.28 -13.66
CA LEU A 362 15.03 5.58 -12.94
C LEU A 362 16.10 6.13 -13.88
N LEU A 363 16.32 5.49 -15.01
CA LEU A 363 17.27 5.95 -16.02
C LEU A 363 16.92 7.36 -16.54
N ASP A 364 15.64 7.61 -16.79
CA ASP A 364 15.14 8.93 -17.20
C ASP A 364 15.18 9.98 -16.06
N SER A 365 15.02 9.56 -14.81
CA SER A 365 15.12 10.47 -13.66
C SER A 365 16.52 11.06 -13.50
N GLU A 366 17.56 10.37 -13.95
CA GLU A 366 18.94 10.86 -13.89
C GLU A 366 19.15 12.11 -14.75
N VAL A 367 18.45 12.25 -15.89
CA VAL A 367 18.55 13.45 -16.73
C VAL A 367 17.71 14.62 -16.22
N LYS A 368 16.72 14.33 -15.36
CA LYS A 368 15.80 15.30 -14.74
C LYS A 368 16.24 15.76 -13.36
N THR A 369 17.23 15.11 -12.77
CA THR A 369 17.75 15.41 -11.44
C THR A 369 18.98 16.30 -11.56
N ARG A 370 19.10 17.33 -10.70
CA ARG A 370 20.28 18.19 -10.70
C ARG A 370 21.55 17.37 -10.39
N PRO A 371 22.70 17.68 -11.02
CA PRO A 371 23.94 16.92 -10.79
C PRO A 371 24.42 16.86 -9.33
N ASP A 372 24.13 17.91 -8.54
CA ASP A 372 24.53 18.02 -7.14
C ASP A 372 23.66 17.20 -6.18
N ALA A 373 22.44 16.84 -6.59
CA ALA A 373 21.47 16.14 -5.75
C ALA A 373 21.73 14.63 -5.60
N LYS A 374 22.81 14.10 -6.21
CA LYS A 374 23.18 12.67 -6.20
C LYS A 374 21.98 11.76 -6.52
N ALA A 375 21.54 11.83 -7.77
CA ALA A 375 20.42 11.06 -8.29
C ALA A 375 20.44 9.60 -7.83
N PHE A 376 19.27 9.08 -7.42
CA PHE A 376 19.11 7.68 -7.07
C PHE A 376 19.15 6.82 -8.33
N ARG A 377 20.10 5.90 -8.42
CA ARG A 377 20.41 5.18 -9.67
C ARG A 377 19.81 3.79 -9.70
N LEU A 378 19.60 3.27 -10.91
CA LEU A 378 19.17 1.87 -11.08
C LEU A 378 20.17 0.86 -10.50
N SER A 379 21.47 1.15 -10.60
CA SER A 379 22.52 0.33 -9.98
C SER A 379 22.44 0.32 -8.46
N GLU A 380 22.07 1.45 -7.84
CA GLU A 380 21.88 1.57 -6.39
C GLU A 380 20.70 0.72 -5.92
N LEU A 381 19.58 0.74 -6.66
CA LEU A 381 18.42 -0.11 -6.40
C LEU A 381 18.79 -1.60 -6.41
N TYR A 382 19.38 -2.10 -7.49
CA TYR A 382 19.72 -3.53 -7.60
C TYR A 382 20.76 -3.96 -6.57
N THR A 383 21.78 -3.15 -6.29
CA THR A 383 22.79 -3.47 -5.27
C THR A 383 22.18 -3.53 -3.86
N THR A 384 21.22 -2.66 -3.57
CA THR A 384 20.52 -2.64 -2.28
C THR A 384 19.60 -3.85 -2.12
N LEU A 385 18.83 -4.20 -3.16
CA LEU A 385 18.00 -5.40 -3.18
C LEU A 385 18.84 -6.66 -3.01
N HIS A 386 19.93 -6.78 -3.77
CA HIS A 386 20.89 -7.87 -3.63
C HIS A 386 21.37 -8.00 -2.18
N SER A 387 21.85 -6.90 -1.59
CA SER A 387 22.42 -6.92 -0.23
C SER A 387 21.40 -7.27 0.84
N ALA A 388 20.15 -6.84 0.69
CA ALA A 388 19.06 -7.16 1.62
C ALA A 388 18.61 -8.62 1.50
N ILE A 389 18.47 -9.14 0.27
CA ILE A 389 17.93 -10.48 0.00
C ILE A 389 18.95 -11.59 0.24
N TRP A 390 20.24 -11.33 -0.01
CA TRP A 390 21.33 -12.31 0.06
C TRP A 390 22.28 -12.08 1.24
N SER A 391 21.80 -11.42 2.29
CA SER A 391 22.61 -11.05 3.47
C SER A 391 23.31 -12.26 4.14
N GLU A 392 22.70 -13.43 4.07
CA GLU A 392 23.19 -14.70 4.61
C GLU A 392 24.46 -15.19 3.90
N LEU A 393 24.62 -14.89 2.60
CA LEU A 393 25.84 -15.21 1.86
C LEU A 393 27.07 -14.50 2.44
N LYS A 394 26.88 -13.32 3.05
CA LYS A 394 27.96 -12.58 3.73
C LYS A 394 28.13 -13.03 5.17
N THR A 395 27.03 -13.12 5.93
CA THR A 395 27.07 -13.42 7.38
C THR A 395 27.40 -14.88 7.70
N GLY A 396 27.10 -15.82 6.78
CA GLY A 396 27.26 -17.25 7.01
C GLY A 396 26.24 -17.86 7.96
N ARG A 397 25.23 -17.09 8.37
CA ARG A 397 24.03 -17.61 9.04
C ARG A 397 23.28 -18.55 8.10
N ASP A 398 22.64 -19.57 8.66
CA ASP A 398 21.82 -20.48 7.88
C ASP A 398 20.65 -19.76 7.21
N ILE A 399 20.17 -20.31 6.09
CA ILE A 399 19.16 -19.68 5.24
C ILE A 399 17.81 -20.32 5.52
N ASP A 400 16.95 -19.66 6.30
CA ASP A 400 15.62 -20.17 6.64
C ASP A 400 14.68 -20.28 5.42
N LEU A 401 13.54 -20.97 5.57
CA LEU A 401 12.62 -21.22 4.46
C LEU A 401 12.03 -19.94 3.84
N PHE A 402 11.69 -18.93 4.65
CA PHE A 402 11.18 -17.65 4.14
C PHE A 402 12.25 -16.97 3.29
N ARG A 403 13.50 -16.98 3.77
CA ARG A 403 14.64 -16.40 3.07
C ARG A 403 14.93 -17.13 1.77
N ARG A 404 14.92 -18.48 1.78
CA ARG A 404 15.12 -19.28 0.56
C ARG A 404 14.07 -18.97 -0.51
N ASN A 405 12.81 -18.83 -0.12
CA ASN A 405 11.73 -18.49 -1.07
C ASN A 405 11.94 -17.10 -1.69
N LEU A 406 12.26 -16.09 -0.88
CA LEU A 406 12.57 -14.74 -1.38
C LEU A 406 13.81 -14.72 -2.30
N GLN A 407 14.87 -15.42 -1.91
CA GLN A 407 16.08 -15.55 -2.73
C GLN A 407 15.80 -16.25 -4.06
N ARG A 408 14.99 -17.32 -4.06
CA ARG A 408 14.57 -18.02 -5.28
C ARG A 408 13.75 -17.10 -6.19
N GLU A 409 12.81 -16.36 -5.63
CA GLU A 409 12.03 -15.37 -6.37
C GLU A 409 12.93 -14.33 -7.05
N HIS A 410 13.89 -13.76 -6.32
CA HIS A 410 14.84 -12.81 -6.88
C HIS A 410 15.71 -13.44 -7.97
N ALA A 411 16.32 -14.61 -7.73
CA ALA A 411 17.14 -15.31 -8.71
C ALA A 411 16.37 -15.62 -10.00
N ASN A 412 15.11 -16.06 -9.86
CA ASN A 412 14.23 -16.34 -11.00
C ASN A 412 13.91 -15.08 -11.80
N ARG A 413 13.68 -13.93 -11.14
CA ARG A 413 13.47 -12.64 -11.83
C ARG A 413 14.70 -12.21 -12.61
N VAL A 414 15.88 -12.31 -11.99
CA VAL A 414 17.16 -12.00 -12.65
C VAL A 414 17.37 -12.93 -13.85
N ALA A 415 17.19 -14.23 -13.68
CA ALA A 415 17.33 -15.22 -14.76
C ALA A 415 16.33 -14.96 -15.90
N SER A 416 15.06 -14.72 -15.57
CA SER A 416 14.00 -14.46 -16.53
C SER A 416 14.26 -13.19 -17.35
N ALA A 417 14.75 -12.12 -16.72
CA ALA A 417 15.12 -10.89 -17.41
C ALA A 417 16.25 -11.08 -18.44
N LEU A 418 17.13 -12.07 -18.23
CA LEU A 418 18.20 -12.41 -19.17
C LEU A 418 17.74 -13.34 -20.29
N LEU A 419 16.86 -14.29 -19.97
CA LEU A 419 16.34 -15.31 -20.90
C LEU A 419 15.22 -14.80 -21.81
N ARG A 420 14.32 -14.00 -21.25
CA ARG A 420 13.09 -13.50 -21.89
C ARG A 420 13.00 -11.98 -21.72
N SER A 421 14.04 -11.28 -22.17
CA SER A 421 14.05 -9.81 -22.19
C SER A 421 12.84 -9.32 -23.00
N ALA A 422 11.94 -8.59 -22.35
CA ALA A 422 10.87 -7.90 -23.05
C ALA A 422 11.46 -6.79 -23.94
N ALA A 423 10.75 -6.44 -25.02
CA ALA A 423 11.15 -5.34 -25.89
C ALA A 423 11.17 -3.99 -25.16
N THR A 424 10.36 -3.86 -24.10
CA THR A 424 10.26 -2.69 -23.23
C THR A 424 11.44 -2.54 -22.26
N MET A 425 12.27 -3.57 -22.11
CA MET A 425 13.35 -3.58 -21.13
C MET A 425 14.53 -2.71 -21.60
N PRO A 426 14.96 -1.70 -20.81
CA PRO A 426 16.14 -0.89 -21.16
C PRO A 426 17.42 -1.73 -21.27
N ALA A 427 18.27 -1.38 -22.25
CA ALA A 427 19.53 -2.08 -22.47
C ALA A 427 20.45 -2.04 -21.22
N ASP A 428 20.51 -0.89 -20.55
CA ASP A 428 21.30 -0.71 -19.32
C ASP A 428 20.75 -1.51 -18.15
N ALA A 429 19.41 -1.61 -18.02
CA ALA A 429 18.79 -2.46 -17.01
C ALA A 429 19.18 -3.93 -17.21
N ARG A 430 19.15 -4.42 -18.45
CA ARG A 430 19.58 -5.78 -18.80
C ARG A 430 21.08 -5.98 -18.59
N ALA A 431 21.91 -4.97 -18.86
CA ALA A 431 23.35 -5.03 -18.61
C ALA A 431 23.65 -5.14 -17.11
N LEU A 432 22.99 -4.32 -16.28
CA LEU A 432 23.12 -4.35 -14.82
C LEU A 432 22.64 -5.69 -14.25
N LEU A 433 21.49 -6.22 -14.68
CA LEU A 433 21.02 -7.54 -14.22
C LEU A 433 21.93 -8.68 -14.65
N ARG A 434 22.66 -8.56 -15.78
CA ARG A 434 23.70 -9.53 -16.16
C ARG A 434 24.92 -9.46 -15.24
N VAL A 435 25.31 -8.27 -14.78
CA VAL A 435 26.37 -8.10 -13.78
C VAL A 435 25.93 -8.68 -12.44
N GLU A 436 24.70 -8.39 -12.03
CA GLU A 436 24.07 -8.96 -10.83
C GLU A 436 24.09 -10.49 -10.87
N ALA A 437 23.61 -11.11 -11.95
CA ALA A 437 23.63 -12.56 -12.12
C ALA A 437 25.03 -13.17 -11.99
N LYS A 438 26.06 -12.54 -12.59
CA LYS A 438 27.46 -12.99 -12.47
C LYS A 438 28.01 -12.86 -11.05
N THR A 439 27.67 -11.77 -10.37
CA THR A 439 28.07 -11.50 -8.99
C THR A 439 27.45 -12.53 -8.06
N LEU A 440 26.13 -12.66 -8.12
CA LEU A 440 25.36 -13.60 -7.31
C LEU A 440 25.82 -15.05 -7.54
N ARG A 441 26.04 -15.46 -8.80
CA ARG A 441 26.60 -16.78 -9.11
C ARG A 441 27.94 -17.03 -8.39
N THR A 442 28.83 -16.04 -8.40
CA THR A 442 30.15 -16.14 -7.78
C THR A 442 30.03 -16.25 -6.26
N GLU A 443 29.17 -15.44 -5.64
CA GLU A 443 28.92 -15.48 -4.21
C GLU A 443 28.29 -16.79 -3.76
N ILE A 444 27.27 -17.28 -4.47
CA ILE A 444 26.63 -18.57 -4.19
C ILE A 444 27.65 -19.71 -4.31
N ALA A 445 28.45 -19.73 -5.37
CA ALA A 445 29.46 -20.77 -5.58
C ALA A 445 30.53 -20.82 -4.47
N ALA A 446 30.86 -19.66 -3.89
CA ALA A 446 31.74 -19.58 -2.73
C ALA A 446 31.01 -19.99 -1.43
N ALA A 447 29.78 -19.54 -1.24
CA ALA A 447 29.01 -19.73 -0.02
C ALA A 447 28.53 -21.18 0.17
N GLN A 448 28.11 -21.89 -0.89
CA GLN A 448 27.55 -23.24 -0.80
C GLN A 448 28.47 -24.27 -0.11
N LYS A 449 29.78 -23.97 -0.03
CA LYS A 449 30.79 -24.82 0.61
C LYS A 449 30.83 -24.67 2.14
N ARG A 450 30.09 -23.73 2.72
CA ARG A 450 30.10 -23.46 4.15
C ARG A 450 29.43 -24.61 4.92
N SER A 451 30.04 -24.97 6.04
CA SER A 451 29.53 -26.02 6.93
C SER A 451 28.32 -25.56 7.76
N SER A 452 28.13 -24.26 7.94
CA SER A 452 27.04 -23.67 8.73
C SER A 452 25.65 -23.81 8.08
N TYR A 453 25.58 -24.14 6.79
CA TYR A 453 24.32 -24.27 6.07
C TYR A 453 23.67 -25.64 6.26
N SER A 454 22.36 -25.64 6.46
CA SER A 454 21.55 -26.86 6.49
C SER A 454 21.58 -27.59 5.14
N PRO A 455 21.18 -28.88 5.10
CA PRO A 455 20.99 -29.59 3.83
C PRO A 455 20.07 -28.86 2.85
N GLU A 456 18.97 -28.28 3.35
CA GLU A 456 17.99 -27.54 2.55
C GLU A 456 18.58 -26.22 2.01
N ALA A 457 19.34 -25.50 2.83
CA ALA A 457 20.04 -24.29 2.38
C ALA A 457 21.07 -24.61 1.30
N LYS A 458 21.82 -25.72 1.43
CA LYS A 458 22.76 -26.18 0.39
C LYS A 458 22.04 -26.56 -0.90
N ALA A 459 20.95 -27.33 -0.82
CA ALA A 459 20.16 -27.71 -1.99
C ALA A 459 19.60 -26.48 -2.72
N HIS A 460 19.08 -25.51 -1.98
CA HIS A 460 18.62 -24.22 -2.51
C HIS A 460 19.72 -23.45 -3.24
N LEU A 461 20.92 -23.36 -2.65
CA LEU A 461 22.05 -22.67 -3.29
C LEU A 461 22.51 -23.38 -4.57
N VAL A 462 22.49 -24.72 -4.60
CA VAL A 462 22.79 -25.51 -5.80
C VAL A 462 21.77 -25.25 -6.91
N GLU A 463 20.47 -25.26 -6.58
CA GLU A 463 19.38 -24.95 -7.51
C GLU A 463 19.54 -23.52 -8.07
N ALA A 464 19.67 -22.52 -7.20
CA ALA A 464 19.82 -21.12 -7.61
C ALA A 464 21.07 -20.89 -8.47
N LEU A 465 22.18 -21.58 -8.16
CA LEU A 465 23.39 -21.55 -8.96
C LEU A 465 23.15 -22.09 -10.38
N ALA A 466 22.46 -23.23 -10.49
CA ALA A 466 22.12 -23.83 -11.77
C ALA A 466 21.22 -22.91 -12.62
N THR A 467 20.18 -22.31 -12.02
CA THR A 467 19.30 -21.34 -12.70
C THR A 467 20.10 -20.17 -13.28
N LEU A 468 21.03 -19.60 -12.51
CA LEU A 468 21.87 -18.48 -12.98
C LEU A 468 22.86 -18.91 -14.06
N ASP A 469 23.44 -20.10 -13.96
CA ASP A 469 24.35 -20.63 -14.97
C ASP A 469 23.63 -20.87 -16.31
N GLU A 470 22.43 -21.43 -16.29
CA GLU A 470 21.61 -21.62 -17.48
C GLU A 470 21.24 -20.27 -18.11
N ALA A 471 20.80 -19.30 -17.30
CA ALA A 471 20.45 -17.96 -17.77
C ALA A 471 21.64 -17.22 -18.41
N LEU A 472 22.84 -17.39 -17.87
CA LEU A 472 24.07 -16.76 -18.38
C LEU A 472 24.64 -17.44 -19.64
N ARG A 473 24.35 -18.74 -19.84
CA ARG A 473 24.80 -19.51 -21.01
C ARG A 473 23.87 -19.39 -22.21
N ALA A 474 22.60 -19.08 -21.98
CA ALA A 474 21.61 -19.01 -23.05
C ALA A 474 22.05 -18.03 -24.15
N PRO A 475 21.97 -18.43 -25.44
CA PRO A 475 22.29 -17.54 -26.54
C PRO A 475 21.31 -16.36 -26.52
N LEU A 476 21.81 -15.15 -26.72
CA LEU A 476 20.98 -13.95 -26.85
C LEU A 476 20.00 -14.16 -28.01
N VAL A 477 18.71 -14.36 -27.71
CA VAL A 477 17.65 -14.29 -28.71
C VAL A 477 17.55 -12.82 -29.11
N ARG A 478 18.19 -12.45 -30.22
CA ARG A 478 17.99 -11.12 -30.83
C ARG A 478 16.55 -11.07 -31.30
N GLN A 479 15.70 -10.32 -30.58
CA GLN A 479 14.41 -9.92 -31.13
C GLN A 479 14.71 -9.11 -32.39
N SER A 480 14.18 -9.57 -33.53
CA SER A 480 14.24 -8.84 -34.79
C SER A 480 13.59 -7.47 -34.58
N LEU A 481 14.36 -6.42 -34.85
CA LEU A 481 13.90 -5.02 -34.83
C LEU A 481 12.80 -4.76 -35.84
#